data_AF-A0A9D1HIP4-F1
#
_entry.id   AF-A0A9D1HIP4-F1
#
_cell.length_a   1.000
_cell.length_b   1.000
_cell.length_c   1.000
_cell.angle_alpha   90.00
_cell.angle_beta   90.00
_cell.angle_gamma   90.00
#
_symmetry.space_group_name_H-M   'P 1'
#
loop_
_entity.id
_entity.type
_entity.pdbx_description
1 polymer ?
#
loop_
_entity_poly.entity_id
_entity_poly.type
_entity_poly.pdbx_seq_one_letter_code
_entity_poly.pdbx_strand_id
1 'polypeptide(L)' 'MEKNWLDVLALILIIIGAINWGLIGFFNLDVISLLFGSLSMITRIIYAIVGIAGVYSIVLFWKLRSE' A
#
# COMPACT_ATOMS: atom_id res chain seq x y z
N MET A 1 -8.52 19.51 -9.66
CA MET A 1 -7.91 18.16 -9.79
C MET A 1 -7.80 17.69 -11.24
N GLU A 2 -6.64 17.87 -11.87
CA GLU A 2 -6.26 17.00 -13.00
C GLU A 2 -6.07 15.58 -12.45
N LYS A 3 -6.75 14.60 -13.06
CA LYS A 3 -6.73 13.21 -12.64
C LYS A 3 -5.38 12.60 -12.98
N ASN A 4 -4.43 12.70 -12.04
CA ASN A 4 -3.10 12.13 -12.23
C ASN A 4 -3.15 10.63 -11.94
N TRP A 5 -2.75 9.80 -12.89
CA TRP A 5 -2.79 8.33 -12.78
C TRP A 5 -1.97 7.81 -11.59
N LEU A 6 -0.96 8.58 -11.17
CA LEU A 6 -0.16 8.31 -9.98
C LEU A 6 -0.97 8.38 -8.68
N ASP A 7 -1.88 9.34 -8.57
CA ASP A 7 -2.74 9.51 -7.39
C ASP A 7 -3.67 8.29 -7.23
N VAL A 8 -4.22 7.80 -8.35
CA VAL A 8 -5.07 6.60 -8.40
C VAL A 8 -4.27 5.35 -8.06
N LEU A 9 -3.07 5.19 -8.64
CA LEU A 9 -2.20 4.04 -8.37
C LEU A 9 -1.79 3.99 -6.89
N ALA A 10 -1.42 5.13 -6.31
CA ALA A 10 -1.04 5.20 -4.90
C ALA A 10 -2.20 4.81 -3.97
N LEU A 11 -3.42 5.29 -4.24
CA LEU A 11 -4.61 4.92 -3.48
C LEU A 11 -4.89 3.41 -3.55
N ILE A 12 -4.83 2.82 -4.73
CA ILE A 12 -5.03 1.36 -4.91
C ILE A 12 -4.00 0.58 -4.08
N LEU A 13 -2.72 0.94 -4.18
CA LEU A 13 -1.64 0.26 -3.45
C LEU A 13 -1.81 0.37 -1.93
N ILE A 14 -2.24 1.51 -1.40
CA ILE A 14 -2.52 1.66 0.03
C ILE A 14 -3.71 0.83 0.46
N ILE A 15 -4.80 0.81 -0.31
CA ILE A 15 -5.98 -0.01 0.03
C ILE A 15 -5.58 -1.48 0.15
N ILE A 16 -4.80 -1.99 -0.81
CA ILE A 16 -4.26 -3.36 -0.76
C ILE A 16 -3.39 -3.55 0.50
N GLY A 17 -2.52 -2.59 0.79
CA GLY A 17 -1.67 -2.63 1.98
C GLY A 17 -2.46 -2.66 3.30
N ALA A 18 -3.44 -1.77 3.44
CA ALA A 18 -4.28 -1.67 4.62
C ALA A 18 -5.12 -2.94 4.85
N ILE A 19 -5.63 -3.55 3.77
CA ILE A 19 -6.33 -4.83 3.84
C ILE A 19 -5.37 -5.92 4.33
N ASN A 20 -4.17 -6.06 3.75
CA ASN A 20 -3.21 -7.09 4.20
C ASN A 20 -2.82 -6.89 5.67
N TRP A 21 -2.57 -5.66 6.09
CA TRP A 21 -2.25 -5.35 7.50
C TRP A 21 -3.42 -5.63 8.44
N GLY A 22 -4.65 -5.36 8.02
CA GLY A 22 -5.85 -5.75 8.77
C GLY A 22 -5.97 -7.26 8.92
N LEU A 23 -5.71 -8.03 7.86
CA LEU A 23 -5.71 -9.49 7.91
C LEU A 23 -4.64 -10.05 8.85
N ILE A 24 -3.44 -9.46 8.84
CA ILE A 24 -2.37 -9.79 9.79
C ILE A 24 -2.81 -9.46 11.22
N GLY A 25 -3.38 -8.28 11.47
CA GLY A 25 -3.78 -7.84 12.81
C GLY A 25 -4.91 -8.67 13.43
N PHE A 26 -5.94 -9.03 12.66
CA PHE A 26 -7.09 -9.76 13.18
C PHE A 26 -6.95 -11.28 13.12
N PHE A 27 -6.29 -11.80 12.09
CA PHE A 27 -6.27 -13.24 11.79
C PHE A 27 -4.87 -13.83 11.71
N ASN A 28 -3.81 -13.02 11.92
CA ASN A 28 -2.41 -13.39 11.70
C ASN A 28 -2.18 -13.96 10.28
N LEU A 29 -2.99 -13.50 9.32
CA LEU A 29 -2.98 -13.98 7.94
C LEU A 29 -2.30 -12.96 7.04
N ASP A 30 -1.09 -13.30 6.60
CA ASP A 30 -0.34 -12.49 5.65
C ASP A 30 -0.49 -13.08 4.24
N VAL A 31 -1.38 -12.49 3.42
CA VAL A 31 -1.66 -12.96 2.06
C VAL A 31 -0.43 -12.85 1.16
N ILE A 32 0.36 -11.78 1.33
CA ILE A 32 1.53 -11.53 0.51
C ILE A 32 2.61 -12.57 0.84
N SER A 33 2.90 -12.80 2.12
CA SER A 33 3.82 -13.87 2.52
C SER A 33 3.30 -15.28 2.18
N LEU A 34 1.98 -15.50 2.20
CA LEU A 34 1.37 -16.79 1.85
C LEU A 34 1.60 -17.14 0.37
N LEU A 35 1.49 -16.15 -0.52
CA LEU A 35 1.63 -16.35 -1.97
C LEU A 35 3.09 -16.37 -2.43
N PHE A 36 3.94 -15.51 -1.86
CA PHE A 36 5.31 -15.29 -2.33
C PHE A 36 6.39 -15.85 -1.38
N GLY A 37 5.97 -16.51 -0.30
CA GLY A 37 6.85 -17.05 0.73
C GLY A 37 7.21 -16.02 1.80
N SER A 38 7.30 -16.51 3.04
CA SER A 38 7.74 -15.71 4.19
C SER A 38 9.17 -15.21 3.99
N LEU A 39 9.39 -13.90 4.17
CA LEU A 39 10.70 -13.25 4.07
C LEU A 39 11.41 -13.39 2.70
N SER A 40 10.70 -13.77 1.64
CA SER A 40 11.28 -13.78 0.29
C SER A 40 11.63 -12.37 -0.16
N MET A 41 12.61 -12.24 -1.06
CA MET A 41 12.99 -10.94 -1.63
C MET A 41 11.79 -10.26 -2.30
N ILE A 42 10.90 -11.05 -2.93
CA ILE A 42 9.69 -10.56 -3.60
C ILE A 42 8.70 -9.98 -2.59
N THR A 43 8.41 -10.70 -1.50
CA THR A 43 7.54 -10.22 -0.41
C THR A 43 8.02 -8.87 0.14
N ARG A 44 9.34 -8.72 0.34
CA ARG A 44 9.94 -7.46 0.83
C ARG A 44 9.80 -6.32 -0.17
N ILE A 45 9.95 -6.59 -1.47
CA ILE A 45 9.76 -5.59 -2.53
C ILE A 45 8.30 -5.10 -2.54
N ILE A 46 7.34 -6.01 -2.43
CA ILE A 46 5.91 -5.65 -2.39
C ILE A 46 5.63 -4.74 -1.19
N TYR A 47 6.11 -5.09 0.01
CA TYR A 47 5.94 -4.22 1.19
C TYR A 47 6.62 -2.86 1.04
N ALA A 48 7.79 -2.80 0.41
CA ALA A 48 8.47 -1.53 0.15
C ALA A 48 7.64 -0.64 -0.79
N ILE A 49 7.08 -1.19 -1.87
CA ILE A 49 6.24 -0.45 -2.83
C ILE A 49 4.97 0.07 -2.14
N VAL A 50 4.29 -0.78 -1.37
CA VAL A 50 3.10 -0.38 -0.59
C VAL A 50 3.46 0.72 0.42
N GLY A 51 4.60 0.61 1.11
CA GLY A 51 5.09 1.63 2.04
C GLY A 51 5.38 2.97 1.36
N ILE A 52 6.04 2.95 0.20
CA ILE A 52 6.31 4.15 -0.60
C ILE A 52 5.00 4.81 -1.07
N ALA A 53 4.02 4.01 -1.52
CA ALA A 53 2.69 4.51 -1.86
C ALA A 53 1.99 5.16 -0.65
N GLY A 54 2.14 4.54 0.54
CA GLY A 54 1.79 5.08 1.85
C GLY A 54 2.28 6.50 2.07
N VAL A 55 3.60 6.67 1.97
CA VAL A 55 4.27 7.97 2.15
C VAL A 55 3.81 8.98 1.09
N TYR A 56 3.71 8.58 -0.18
CA TYR A 56 3.20 9.44 -1.25
C TYR A 56 1.78 9.94 -0.96
N SER A 57 0.93 9.09 -0.38
CA SER A 57 -0.46 9.49 -0.11
C SER A 57 -0.60 10.47 1.05
N ILE A 58 0.41 10.63 1.91
CA ILE A 58 0.45 11.75 2.86
C ILE A 58 0.56 13.07 2.10
N VAL A 59 1.42 13.12 1.06
CA VAL A 59 1.55 14.28 0.17
C VAL A 59 0.26 14.49 -0.61
N LEU A 60 -0.34 13.41 -1.14
CA LEU A 60 -1.63 13.46 -1.82
C LEU A 60 -2.74 14.02 -0.91
N PHE A 61 -2.82 13.56 0.34
CA PHE A 61 -3.81 14.04 1.31
C PHE A 61 -3.69 15.55 1.54
N TRP A 62 -2.46 16.07 1.62
CA TRP A 62 -2.24 17.51 1.77
C TRP A 62 -2.62 18.28 0.50
N LYS A 63 -2.27 17.76 -0.68
CA LYS A 63 -2.64 18.32 -1.98
C LYS A 63 -4.16 18.42 -2.14
N LEU A 64 -4.88 17.34 -1.81
CA LEU A 64 -6.36 17.29 -1.85
C LEU A 64 -7.01 18.28 -0.87
N ARG A 65 -6.37 18.54 0.27
CA ARG A 65 -6.86 19.50 1.27
C ARG A 65 -6.64 20.96 0.86
N SER A 66 -5.61 21.24 0.07
CA SER A 66 -5.24 22.60 -0.37
C SER A 66 -5.97 23.08 -1.62
N GLU A 67 -6.68 22.18 -2.31
CA GLU A 67 -7.65 22.50 -3.38
C GLU A 67 -9.06 22.68 -2.81
#